data_AF-A0AAW7P8V3-F1
#
_entry.id   AF-A0AAW7P8V3-F1
#
_cell.length_a   1.000
_cell.length_b   1.000
_cell.length_c   1.000
_cell.angle_alpha   90.00
_cell.angle_beta   90.00
_cell.angle_gamma   90.00
#
_symmetry.space_group_name_H-M   'P 1'
#
loop_
_entity.id
_entity.type
_entity.pdbx_description
1 polymer ?
#
loop_
_entity_poly.entity_id
_entity_poly.type
_entity_poly.pdbx_seq_one_letter_code
_entity_poly.pdbx_strand_id
1 'polypeptide(L)'
;MRKKKKVLILGFTAITLSGMAIIGSQHPNLFSINSHQVKQASSKEQQLENVKKHAKEIEDFVKSLSPKVESVQIAWDETKWEEVGNGTPQSGGQVLRVFGGFNHIQNSSWSVLVYLKDTKNGDTGSIEGIGSGGPLRVGGEYFDE
;
A
#
# COMPACT_ATOMS: atom_id res chain seq x y z
N MET A 1 19.04 54.97 43.55
CA MET A 1 18.87 54.64 42.10
C MET A 1 19.16 53.15 41.89
N ARG A 2 18.12 52.37 41.54
CA ARG A 2 18.23 50.94 41.21
C ARG A 2 18.86 50.77 39.83
N LYS A 3 19.90 49.95 39.68
CA LYS A 3 20.26 49.35 38.38
C LYS A 3 20.20 47.84 38.49
N LYS A 4 19.07 47.27 38.06
CA LYS A 4 18.86 45.84 37.89
C LYS A 4 19.66 45.38 36.67
N LYS A 5 20.63 44.49 36.84
CA LYS A 5 21.26 43.78 35.72
C LYS A 5 20.48 42.49 35.49
N LYS A 6 19.93 42.35 34.28
CA LYS A 6 19.04 41.26 33.86
C LYS A 6 19.87 39.99 33.64
N VAL A 7 19.42 38.88 34.21
CA VAL A 7 19.99 37.54 33.99
C VAL A 7 19.47 37.02 32.65
N LEU A 8 20.37 36.73 31.72
CA LEU A 8 20.06 36.12 30.42
C LEU A 8 20.33 34.62 30.54
N ILE A 9 19.28 33.84 30.82
CA ILE A 9 19.30 32.39 30.67
C ILE A 9 18.91 32.12 29.21
N LEU A 10 19.90 31.76 28.40
CA LEU A 10 19.70 31.25 27.04
C LEU A 10 20.15 29.78 27.03
N GLY A 11 19.21 28.88 27.31
CA GLY A 11 19.41 27.45 27.21
C GLY A 11 18.46 26.87 26.18
N PHE A 12 18.82 26.95 24.89
CA PHE A 12 18.19 26.13 23.87
C PHE A 12 18.80 24.73 23.95
N THR A 13 18.07 23.78 24.54
CA THR A 13 18.36 22.34 24.37
C THR A 13 17.99 21.95 22.94
N ALA A 14 18.91 22.19 22.01
CA ALA A 14 18.89 21.56 20.71
C ALA A 14 19.47 20.14 20.86
N ILE A 15 18.59 19.14 20.93
CA ILE A 15 18.97 17.75 20.72
C ILE A 15 19.32 17.63 19.24
N THR A 16 20.58 17.86 18.90
CA THR A 16 21.13 17.53 17.59
C THR A 16 21.32 16.03 17.52
N LEU A 17 20.34 15.33 16.95
CA LEU A 17 20.53 14.01 16.35
C LEU A 17 21.45 14.19 15.13
N SER A 18 22.75 14.24 15.38
CA SER A 18 23.80 14.05 14.37
C SER A 18 24.57 12.81 14.79
N GLY A 19 24.31 11.66 14.18
CA GLY A 19 24.93 11.24 12.92
C GLY A 19 25.35 9.77 13.12
N MET A 20 25.64 8.94 12.13
CA MET A 20 25.80 9.08 10.69
C MET A 20 25.40 7.71 10.11
N ALA A 21 24.56 7.62 9.10
CA ALA A 21 24.97 7.53 7.69
C ALA A 21 26.29 6.73 7.53
N ILE A 22 26.16 5.43 7.24
CA ILE A 22 27.28 4.61 6.80
C ILE A 22 27.68 5.09 5.38
N ILE A 23 28.95 5.45 5.25
CA ILE A 23 29.60 5.95 4.03
C ILE A 23 29.74 4.82 3.00
N GLY A 24 29.59 5.20 1.73
CA GLY A 24 29.36 4.32 0.59
C GLY A 24 30.50 3.40 0.17
N SER A 25 30.10 2.34 -0.54
CA SER A 25 30.97 1.60 -1.46
C SER A 25 31.06 2.36 -2.78
N GLN A 26 32.26 2.87 -3.08
CA GLN A 26 32.61 3.34 -4.42
C GLN A 26 32.69 2.16 -5.38
N HIS A 27 31.70 2.06 -6.27
CA HIS A 27 31.89 1.56 -7.62
C HIS A 27 31.14 2.52 -8.56
N PRO A 28 31.82 3.39 -9.33
CA PRO A 28 31.17 4.15 -10.37
C PRO A 28 30.94 3.21 -11.55
N ASN A 29 29.90 2.36 -11.47
CA ASN A 29 29.39 1.70 -12.65
C ASN A 29 28.57 2.71 -13.44
N LEU A 30 29.31 3.31 -14.36
CA LEU A 30 28.96 4.13 -15.49
C LEU A 30 27.95 3.41 -16.41
N PHE A 31 26.71 3.17 -15.98
CA PHE A 31 25.64 2.69 -16.85
C PHE A 31 24.29 3.29 -16.45
N SER A 32 23.79 4.17 -17.33
CA SER A 32 22.38 4.52 -17.55
C SER A 32 21.50 4.81 -16.33
N ILE A 33 21.42 6.09 -15.96
CA ILE A 33 20.17 6.68 -15.48
C ILE A 33 19.18 6.63 -16.66
N ASN A 34 18.51 5.50 -16.84
CA ASN A 34 17.35 5.42 -17.72
C ASN A 34 16.10 5.58 -16.84
N SER A 35 15.43 6.73 -16.96
CA SER A 35 13.99 7.05 -16.97
C SER A 35 12.88 6.06 -16.51
N HIS A 36 13.18 4.90 -15.93
CA HIS A 36 12.22 3.84 -15.61
C HIS A 36 11.54 4.03 -14.24
N GLN A 37 12.20 4.65 -13.27
CA GLN A 37 11.61 4.86 -11.93
C GLN A 37 10.47 5.87 -11.92
N VAL A 38 10.55 6.93 -12.74
CA VAL A 38 9.49 7.95 -12.82
C VAL A 38 8.24 7.41 -13.53
N LYS A 39 8.39 6.59 -14.57
CA LYS A 39 7.26 5.98 -15.28
C LYS A 39 6.52 4.92 -14.46
N GLN A 40 7.25 4.15 -13.66
CA GLN A 40 6.68 3.04 -12.88
C GLN A 40 5.87 3.53 -11.67
N ALA A 41 6.28 4.64 -11.03
CA ALA A 41 5.49 5.27 -9.97
C ALA A 41 4.15 5.80 -10.52
N SER A 42 4.20 6.52 -11.66
CA SER A 42 2.98 7.01 -12.32
C SER A 42 2.03 5.88 -12.74
N SER A 43 2.57 4.73 -13.19
CA SER A 43 1.71 3.61 -13.59
C SER A 43 1.03 2.95 -12.40
N LYS A 44 1.72 2.78 -11.27
CA LYS A 44 1.13 2.17 -10.05
C LYS A 44 0.11 3.07 -9.40
N GLU A 45 0.38 4.37 -9.31
CA GLU A 45 -0.58 5.35 -8.79
C GLU A 45 -1.83 5.37 -9.67
N GLN A 46 -1.67 5.40 -11.00
CA GLN A 46 -2.80 5.36 -11.93
C GLN A 46 -3.60 4.05 -11.84
N GLN A 47 -2.93 2.91 -11.65
CA GLN A 47 -3.58 1.62 -11.38
C GLN A 47 -4.39 1.67 -10.08
N LEU A 48 -3.82 2.19 -8.98
CA LEU A 48 -4.51 2.31 -7.70
C LEU A 48 -5.74 3.22 -7.82
N GLU A 49 -5.62 4.36 -8.50
CA GLU A 49 -6.76 5.25 -8.76
C GLU A 49 -7.83 4.56 -9.61
N ASN A 50 -7.44 3.71 -10.57
CA ASN A 50 -8.40 2.91 -11.32
C ASN A 50 -9.11 1.86 -10.43
N VAL A 51 -8.37 1.20 -9.54
CA VAL A 51 -8.95 0.24 -8.57
C VAL A 51 -9.89 0.95 -7.60
N LYS A 52 -9.55 2.15 -7.11
CA LYS A 52 -10.42 2.95 -6.25
C LYS A 52 -11.75 3.31 -6.91
N LYS A 53 -11.80 3.49 -8.23
CA LYS A 53 -13.08 3.70 -8.96
C LYS A 53 -14.01 2.50 -8.88
N HIS A 54 -13.47 1.30 -8.62
CA HIS A 54 -14.22 0.05 -8.47
C HIS A 54 -14.38 -0.37 -7.00
N ALA A 55 -14.22 0.58 -6.06
CA ALA A 55 -14.42 0.33 -4.63
C ALA A 55 -15.74 -0.37 -4.32
N LYS A 56 -16.84 0.05 -4.98
CA LYS A 56 -18.16 -0.56 -4.79
C LYS A 56 -18.20 -2.04 -5.20
N GLU A 57 -17.54 -2.40 -6.29
CA GLU A 57 -17.45 -3.80 -6.75
C GLU A 57 -16.66 -4.66 -5.76
N ILE A 58 -15.57 -4.11 -5.21
CA ILE A 58 -14.80 -4.74 -4.14
C ILE A 58 -15.65 -4.92 -2.87
N GLU A 59 -16.37 -3.89 -2.45
CA GLU A 59 -17.27 -3.95 -1.29
C GLU A 59 -18.36 -5.00 -1.47
N ASP A 60 -19.00 -5.02 -2.64
CA ASP A 60 -20.06 -5.98 -2.96
C ASP A 60 -19.50 -7.42 -3.01
N PHE A 61 -18.29 -7.61 -3.55
CA PHE A 61 -17.59 -8.89 -3.51
C PHE A 61 -17.33 -9.36 -2.07
N VAL A 62 -16.78 -8.49 -1.20
CA VAL A 62 -16.51 -8.83 0.21
C VAL A 62 -17.80 -9.18 0.95
N LYS A 63 -18.88 -8.42 0.73
CA LYS A 63 -20.20 -8.74 1.28
C LYS A 63 -20.76 -10.07 0.79
N SER A 64 -20.45 -10.46 -0.44
CA SER A 64 -20.88 -11.76 -0.99
C SER A 64 -20.21 -12.96 -0.31
N LEU A 65 -19.06 -12.76 0.36
CA LEU A 65 -18.35 -13.84 1.05
C LEU A 65 -19.12 -14.37 2.27
N SER A 66 -19.95 -13.53 2.91
CA SER A 66 -20.80 -13.97 4.03
C SER A 66 -21.98 -13.02 4.22
N PRO A 67 -23.22 -13.55 4.39
CA PRO A 67 -24.40 -12.71 4.65
C PRO A 67 -24.32 -11.96 6.00
N LYS A 68 -23.38 -12.31 6.88
CA LYS A 68 -23.14 -11.63 8.15
C LYS A 68 -22.34 -10.33 7.98
N VAL A 69 -21.82 -10.03 6.79
CA VAL A 69 -21.10 -8.78 6.50
C VAL A 69 -22.09 -7.68 6.11
N GLU A 70 -22.27 -6.71 6.99
CA GLU A 70 -23.18 -5.58 6.84
C GLU A 70 -22.47 -4.33 6.29
N SER A 71 -21.21 -4.11 6.65
CA SER A 71 -20.40 -2.98 6.18
C SER A 71 -18.96 -3.39 5.91
N VAL A 72 -18.32 -2.70 4.97
CA VAL A 72 -16.94 -2.95 4.55
C VAL A 72 -16.16 -1.64 4.68
N GLN A 73 -14.95 -1.72 5.22
CA GLN A 73 -14.00 -0.61 5.32
C GLN A 73 -12.75 -0.98 4.53
N ILE A 74 -12.37 -0.22 3.51
CA ILE A 74 -11.18 -0.50 2.69
C ILE A 74 -9.98 0.30 3.22
N ALA A 75 -8.88 -0.40 3.49
CA ALA A 75 -7.60 0.18 3.91
C ALA A 75 -6.69 0.40 2.69
N TRP A 76 -6.93 1.49 1.95
CA TRP A 76 -6.20 1.77 0.70
C TRP A 76 -4.69 1.91 0.89
N ASP A 77 -4.28 2.45 2.04
CA ASP A 77 -2.89 2.62 2.46
C ASP A 77 -2.16 1.30 2.73
N GLU A 78 -2.90 0.21 2.98
CA GLU A 78 -2.36 -1.14 3.17
C GLU A 78 -2.25 -1.95 1.87
N THR A 79 -2.71 -1.40 0.74
CA THR A 79 -2.71 -2.08 -0.57
C THR A 79 -1.29 -2.45 -1.02
N LYS A 80 -1.11 -3.68 -1.51
CA LYS A 80 0.20 -4.20 -1.96
C LYS A 80 0.12 -4.65 -3.41
N TRP A 81 1.19 -4.37 -4.16
CA TRP A 81 1.39 -4.93 -5.51
C TRP A 81 2.14 -6.24 -5.36
N GLU A 82 1.56 -7.32 -5.85
CA GLU A 82 2.14 -8.65 -5.84
C GLU A 82 2.33 -9.14 -7.27
N GLU A 83 3.42 -9.86 -7.52
CA GLU A 83 3.59 -10.60 -8.77
C GLU A 83 3.01 -11.99 -8.60
N VAL A 84 2.16 -12.41 -9.53
CA VAL A 84 1.63 -13.77 -9.55
C VAL A 84 2.64 -14.67 -10.25
N GLY A 85 3.20 -15.63 -9.54
CA GLY A 85 4.05 -16.65 -10.13
C GLY A 85 3.20 -17.67 -10.90
N ASN A 86 3.49 -17.88 -12.18
CA ASN A 86 2.84 -18.93 -12.99
C ASN A 86 3.72 -20.19 -13.16
N GLY A 87 4.79 -20.32 -12.38
CA GLY A 87 5.74 -21.44 -12.48
C GLY A 87 6.69 -21.38 -13.69
N THR A 88 6.68 -20.31 -14.49
CA THR A 88 7.62 -20.06 -15.59
C THR A 88 8.41 -18.75 -15.36
N PRO A 89 9.56 -18.52 -16.02
CA PRO A 89 10.30 -17.25 -15.92
C PRO A 89 9.53 -16.04 -16.47
N GLN A 90 8.44 -16.26 -17.21
CA GLN A 90 7.51 -15.22 -17.63
C GLN A 90 6.52 -14.98 -16.49
N SER A 91 6.69 -13.89 -15.73
CA SER A 91 5.76 -13.47 -14.66
C SER A 91 4.29 -13.66 -15.09
N GLY A 92 3.48 -14.27 -14.22
CA GLY A 92 2.06 -14.55 -14.44
C GLY A 92 1.15 -13.32 -14.35
N GLY A 93 1.73 -12.12 -14.27
CA GLY A 93 1.03 -10.85 -14.17
C GLY A 93 1.21 -10.17 -12.81
N GLN A 94 0.77 -8.92 -12.73
CA GLN A 94 0.75 -8.13 -11.50
C GLN A 94 -0.68 -8.07 -10.96
N VAL A 95 -0.84 -8.26 -9.66
CA VAL A 95 -2.10 -8.10 -8.96
C VAL A 95 -1.97 -7.07 -7.85
N LEU A 96 -3.09 -6.44 -7.48
CA LEU A 96 -3.17 -5.62 -6.28
C LEU A 96 -3.89 -6.42 -5.21
N ARG A 97 -3.23 -6.65 -4.08
CA ARG A 97 -3.87 -7.15 -2.88
C ARG A 97 -4.41 -5.98 -2.08
N VAL A 98 -5.73 -5.91 -1.97
CA VAL A 98 -6.46 -4.89 -1.22
C VAL A 98 -6.91 -5.49 0.12
N PHE A 99 -6.80 -4.70 1.19
CA PHE A 99 -7.14 -5.10 2.55
C PHE A 99 -8.23 -4.21 3.13
N GLY A 100 -8.84 -4.67 4.22
CA GLY A 100 -9.80 -3.87 4.95
C GLY A 100 -10.39 -4.58 6.16
N GLY A 101 -11.25 -3.85 6.88
CA GLY A 101 -12.08 -4.36 7.96
C GLY A 101 -13.55 -4.48 7.55
N PHE A 102 -14.38 -5.02 8.43
CA PHE A 102 -15.81 -5.12 8.21
C PHE A 102 -16.62 -4.95 9.50
N ASN A 103 -17.90 -4.58 9.37
CA ASN A 103 -18.86 -4.42 10.47
C ASN A 103 -18.44 -3.47 11.59
N HIS A 104 -17.40 -2.64 11.39
CA HIS A 104 -16.78 -1.84 12.45
C HIS A 104 -16.30 -2.69 13.64
N ILE A 105 -16.00 -3.98 13.42
CA ILE A 105 -15.49 -4.88 14.44
C ILE A 105 -13.99 -4.64 14.58
N GLN A 106 -13.51 -4.43 15.82
CA GLN A 106 -12.08 -4.31 16.08
C GLN A 106 -11.35 -5.60 15.70
N ASN A 107 -10.19 -5.46 15.06
CA ASN A 107 -9.38 -6.57 14.55
C ASN A 107 -10.14 -7.48 13.57
N SER A 108 -11.15 -6.95 12.89
CA SER A 108 -11.70 -7.58 11.70
C SER A 108 -10.78 -7.35 10.51
N SER A 109 -10.63 -8.35 9.66
CA SER A 109 -9.79 -8.24 8.47
C SER A 109 -10.31 -9.09 7.32
N TRP A 110 -10.09 -8.61 6.10
CA TRP A 110 -10.26 -9.34 4.85
C TRP A 110 -9.17 -8.94 3.85
N SER A 111 -8.98 -9.74 2.80
CA SER A 111 -8.21 -9.29 1.64
C SER A 111 -8.74 -9.88 0.33
N VAL A 112 -8.64 -9.10 -0.75
CA VAL A 112 -8.98 -9.54 -2.11
C VAL A 112 -7.79 -9.32 -3.03
N LEU A 113 -7.72 -10.12 -4.08
CA LEU A 113 -6.79 -9.93 -5.20
C LEU A 113 -7.55 -9.28 -6.36
N VAL A 114 -7.07 -8.12 -6.80
CA VAL A 114 -7.56 -7.42 -7.98
C VAL A 114 -6.60 -7.71 -9.14
N TYR A 115 -7.10 -8.42 -10.14
CA TYR A 115 -6.35 -8.77 -11.34
C TYR A 115 -6.39 -7.60 -12.32
N LEU A 116 -5.23 -7.18 -12.78
CA LEU A 116 -5.10 -6.08 -13.74
C LEU A 116 -4.74 -6.63 -15.11
N LYS A 117 -5.43 -6.13 -16.14
CA LYS A 117 -5.09 -6.43 -17.52
C LYS A 117 -3.68 -5.91 -17.86
N ASP A 118 -2.90 -6.75 -18.53
CA ASP A 118 -1.51 -6.47 -18.91
C ASP A 118 -1.40 -5.17 -19.73
N THR A 119 -0.60 -4.21 -19.27
CA THR A 119 -0.50 -2.83 -19.79
C THR A 119 0.29 -2.71 -21.11
N LYS A 120 0.48 -3.81 -21.86
CA LYS A 120 1.34 -3.87 -23.05
C LYS A 120 0.97 -2.88 -24.16
N ASN A 121 -0.27 -2.37 -24.19
CA ASN A 121 -0.77 -1.49 -25.25
C ASN A 121 -1.16 -0.07 -24.78
N GLY A 122 -0.71 0.38 -23.59
CA GLY A 122 -1.07 1.72 -23.07
C GLY A 122 -2.53 1.82 -22.59
N ASP A 123 -3.25 0.70 -22.60
CA ASP A 123 -4.56 0.57 -21.97
C ASP A 123 -4.35 0.52 -20.46
N THR A 124 -5.02 1.42 -19.75
CA THR A 124 -4.68 1.72 -18.36
C THR A 124 -5.26 0.66 -17.42
N GLY A 125 -4.60 -0.51 -17.30
CA GLY A 125 -4.80 -1.44 -16.19
C GLY A 125 -6.27 -1.68 -15.81
N SER A 126 -7.13 -1.97 -16.78
CA SER A 126 -8.52 -2.35 -16.53
C SER A 126 -8.57 -3.53 -15.57
N ILE A 127 -9.54 -3.53 -14.66
CA ILE A 127 -9.77 -4.66 -13.78
C ILE A 127 -10.25 -5.84 -14.64
N GLU A 128 -9.51 -6.93 -14.58
CA GLU A 128 -9.85 -8.20 -15.23
C GLU A 128 -10.76 -9.05 -14.34
N GLY A 129 -10.59 -8.94 -13.03
CA GLY A 129 -11.46 -9.59 -12.06
C GLY A 129 -11.04 -9.34 -10.62
N ILE A 130 -11.88 -9.80 -9.70
CA ILE A 130 -11.66 -9.75 -8.26
C ILE A 130 -11.76 -11.19 -7.73
N GLY A 131 -10.77 -11.60 -6.95
CA GLY A 131 -10.73 -12.90 -6.31
C GLY A 131 -10.47 -12.80 -4.82
N SER A 132 -10.73 -13.90 -4.10
CA SER A 132 -10.39 -13.97 -2.67
C SER A 132 -8.87 -13.95 -2.47
N GLY A 133 -8.38 -13.03 -1.65
CA GLY A 133 -6.99 -12.98 -1.22
C GLY A 133 -6.78 -13.63 0.15
N GLY A 134 -7.80 -13.58 1.00
CA GLY A 134 -7.79 -14.17 2.32
C GLY A 134 -9.19 -14.16 2.93
N PRO A 135 -9.43 -15.05 3.92
CA PRO A 135 -10.75 -15.20 4.54
C PRO A 135 -11.13 -13.96 5.36
N LEU A 136 -12.43 -13.85 5.69
CA LEU A 136 -12.91 -12.96 6.74
C LEU A 136 -12.40 -13.47 8.09
N ARG A 137 -11.75 -12.59 8.86
CA ARG A 137 -11.22 -12.92 10.20
C ARG A 137 -11.60 -11.89 11.24
N VAL A 138 -11.70 -12.31 12.50
CA VAL A 138 -11.82 -11.44 13.68
C VAL A 138 -10.81 -11.91 14.73
N GLY A 139 -9.90 -11.04 15.14
CA GLY A 139 -8.88 -11.39 16.15
C GLY A 139 -7.91 -12.51 15.72
N GLY A 140 -7.80 -12.76 14.41
CA GLY A 140 -6.97 -13.83 13.84
C GLY A 140 -7.74 -15.11 13.51
N GLU A 141 -8.94 -15.31 14.04
CA GLU A 141 -9.78 -16.49 13.80
C GLU A 141 -10.72 -16.30 12.61
N TYR A 142 -11.19 -17.40 12.01
CA TYR A 142 -12.18 -17.35 10.92
C TYR A 142 -13.51 -16.80 11.42
N PHE A 143 -14.13 -15.92 10.65
CA PHE A 143 -15.39 -15.27 11.05
C PHE A 143 -16.64 -16.15 10.85
N ASP A 144 -16.58 -17.08 9.90
CA ASP A 144 -17.70 -17.95 9.55
C ASP A 144 -17.60 -19.37 10.15
N GLU A 145 -16.58 -19.64 10.96
CA GLU A 145 -16.50 -20.82 11.83
C GLU A 145 -17.25 -20.61 13.15
#